data_AF-F3FVE7-F1
#
_entry.id   AF-F3FVE7-F1
#
_cell.length_a   1.000
_cell.length_b   1.000
_cell.length_c   1.000
_cell.angle_alpha   90.00
_cell.angle_beta   90.00
_cell.angle_gamma   90.00
#
_symmetry.space_group_name_H-M   'P 1'
#
loop_
_entity.id
_entity.type
_entity.pdbx_description
1 polymer ?
#
loop_
_entity_poly.entity_id
_entity_poly.type
_entity_poly.pdbx_seq_one_letter_code
_entity_poly.pdbx_strand_id
1 'polypeptide(L)'
;SERYPMRLLSGHELDGRRYPHCPTLERVNLFEPRACVGNVRQAVAALCQSVRQQGLLLEHREIKSIDCRAPDLVHIDLGSATLRCRAVVVAAGAWSQHLVPHPGLEARSIPLARVLTEGDWSMPVIDAVTQS
;
A
#
# COMPACT_ATOMS: atom_id res chain seq x y z
N SER A 1 -4.04 21.47 -12.78
CA SER A 1 -3.00 20.43 -12.93
C SER A 1 -2.24 20.35 -11.64
N GLU A 2 -2.22 19.18 -10.99
CA GLU A 2 -1.42 18.97 -9.77
C GLU A 2 0.06 19.02 -10.15
N ARG A 3 0.78 20.07 -9.73
CA ARG A 3 2.24 20.11 -9.84
C ARG A 3 2.80 19.50 -8.58
N TYR A 4 3.26 18.25 -8.68
CA TYR A 4 4.04 17.63 -7.63
C TYR A 4 5.27 18.53 -7.35
N PRO A 5 5.51 19.00 -6.11
CA PRO A 5 6.39 20.14 -5.83
C PRO A 5 7.88 19.78 -5.85
N MET A 6 8.28 18.94 -6.81
CA MET A 6 9.67 18.59 -7.05
C MET A 6 10.43 19.76 -7.65
N ARG A 7 11.65 19.95 -7.18
CA ARG A 7 12.57 21.01 -7.60
C ARG A 7 13.81 20.40 -8.23
N LEU A 8 14.18 20.88 -9.41
CA LEU A 8 15.48 20.56 -10.00
C LEU A 8 16.57 21.23 -9.17
N LEU A 9 17.58 20.45 -8.76
CA LEU A 9 18.76 20.95 -8.09
C LEU A 9 19.88 21.16 -9.11
N SER A 10 20.49 22.33 -9.02
CA SER A 10 21.71 22.64 -9.75
C SER A 10 22.94 22.02 -9.06
N GLY A 11 24.01 21.78 -9.81
CA GLY A 11 25.21 21.11 -9.27
C GLY A 11 25.86 21.86 -8.10
N HIS A 12 25.79 23.20 -8.08
CA HIS A 12 26.36 24.00 -6.99
C HIS A 12 25.57 23.89 -5.67
N GLU A 13 24.32 23.44 -5.71
CA GLU A 13 23.54 23.16 -4.50
C GLU A 13 23.92 21.82 -3.85
N LEU A 14 24.62 20.93 -4.57
CA LEU A 14 25.05 19.60 -4.10
C LEU A 14 26.44 19.64 -3.45
N ASP A 15 26.62 20.57 -2.51
CA ASP A 15 27.89 20.90 -1.87
C ASP A 15 28.13 20.17 -0.53
N GLY A 16 27.21 19.30 -0.12
CA GLY A 16 27.26 18.60 1.17
C GLY A 16 26.75 19.41 2.36
N ARG A 17 26.37 20.69 2.18
CA ARG A 17 25.84 21.53 3.28
C ARG A 17 24.35 21.35 3.44
N ARG A 18 23.58 21.62 2.38
CA ARG A 18 22.11 21.52 2.39
C ARG A 18 21.62 20.23 1.73
N TYR A 19 22.34 19.77 0.73
CA TYR A 19 22.06 18.53 0.00
C TYR A 19 23.32 17.65 -0.03
N PRO A 20 23.17 16.32 -0.15
CA PRO A 20 24.32 15.42 -0.21
C PRO A 20 25.30 15.84 -1.30
N HIS A 21 26.59 15.77 -0.98
CA HIS A 21 27.61 16.03 -1.99
C HIS A 21 27.53 14.98 -3.09
N CYS A 22 27.50 15.41 -4.35
CA CYS A 22 27.49 14.52 -5.50
C CYS A 22 28.60 14.95 -6.47
N PRO A 23 29.42 14.00 -6.97
CA PRO A 23 30.44 14.32 -7.95
C PRO A 23 29.79 14.84 -9.24
N THR A 24 30.47 15.78 -9.91
CA THR A 24 30.05 16.43 -11.15
C THR A 24 30.09 15.44 -12.31
N LEU A 25 29.09 14.56 -12.35
CA LEU A 25 28.74 13.71 -13.49
C LEU A 25 27.52 14.34 -14.19
N GLU A 26 27.31 14.04 -15.47
CA GLU A 26 26.09 14.42 -16.19
C GLU A 26 24.85 13.73 -15.58
N ARG A 27 24.31 14.31 -14.49
CA ARG A 27 23.16 13.81 -13.76
C ARG A 27 22.20 14.95 -13.49
N VAL A 28 20.91 14.70 -13.74
CA VAL A 28 19.82 15.59 -13.36
C VAL A 28 19.34 15.17 -11.97
N ASN A 29 19.39 16.08 -11.00
CA ASN A 29 18.99 15.81 -9.63
C ASN A 29 17.64 16.47 -9.34
N LEU A 30 16.68 15.68 -8.88
CA LEU A 30 15.33 16.12 -8.55
C LEU A 30 15.11 15.96 -7.05
N PHE A 31 14.62 17.02 -6.39
CA PHE A 31 14.44 17.08 -4.95
C PHE A 31 12.96 17.26 -4.61
N GLU A 32 12.45 16.41 -3.71
CA GLU A 32 11.11 16.55 -3.14
C GLU A 32 11.20 17.14 -1.72
N PRO A 33 10.81 18.42 -1.52
CA PRO A 33 10.97 19.11 -0.24
C PRO A 33 10.21 18.48 0.92
N ARG A 34 9.15 17.73 0.64
CA ARG A 34 8.31 17.06 1.65
C ARG A 34 8.58 15.58 1.76
N ALA A 35 9.63 15.07 1.12
CA ALA A 35 10.06 13.70 1.31
C ALA A 35 10.44 13.50 2.78
N CYS A 36 9.89 12.48 3.39
CA CYS A 36 10.15 12.12 4.78
C CYS A 36 10.65 10.69 4.87
N VAL A 37 11.39 10.41 5.95
CA VAL A 37 11.73 9.06 6.36
C VAL A 37 10.80 8.65 7.49
N GLY A 38 10.30 7.42 7.44
CA GLY A 38 9.42 6.87 8.46
C GLY A 38 9.99 5.58 9.02
N ASN A 39 9.88 5.39 10.34
CA ASN A 39 10.11 4.08 10.94
C ASN A 39 8.84 3.24 10.77
N VAL A 40 8.91 2.26 9.85
CA VAL A 40 7.77 1.42 9.49
C VAL A 40 7.17 0.71 10.70
N ARG A 41 7.99 0.17 11.61
CA ARG A 41 7.51 -0.55 12.79
C ARG A 41 6.75 0.37 13.75
N GLN A 42 7.26 1.57 13.99
CA GLN A 42 6.61 2.55 14.85
C GLN A 42 5.32 3.09 14.23
N ALA A 43 5.32 3.37 12.92
CA ALA A 43 4.13 3.84 12.21
C ALA A 43 3.00 2.81 12.26
N VAL A 44 3.31 1.53 11.99
CA VAL A 44 2.34 0.44 12.08
C VAL A 44 1.83 0.27 13.51
N ALA A 45 2.73 0.26 14.50
CA ALA A 45 2.33 0.13 15.90
C ALA A 45 1.40 1.27 16.36
N ALA A 46 1.68 2.51 15.97
CA ALA A 46 0.85 3.66 16.28
C ALA A 46 -0.54 3.55 15.63
N LEU A 47 -0.60 3.10 14.37
CA LEU A 47 -1.87 2.87 13.68
C LEU A 47 -2.68 1.75 14.36
N CYS A 48 -2.05 0.62 14.66
CA CYS A 48 -2.69 -0.48 15.41
C CYS A 48 -3.26 0.02 16.75
N GLN A 49 -2.52 0.86 17.46
CA GLN A 49 -2.99 1.44 18.72
C GLN A 49 -4.22 2.34 18.53
N SER A 50 -4.21 3.17 17.48
CA SER A 50 -5.38 4.00 17.14
C SER A 50 -6.61 3.15 16.80
N VAL A 51 -6.43 2.06 16.05
CA VAL A 51 -7.53 1.14 15.71
C VAL A 51 -8.06 0.44 16.96
N ARG A 52 -7.20 0.00 17.87
CA ARG A 52 -7.65 -0.62 19.14
C ARG A 52 -8.47 0.34 20.02
N GLN A 53 -8.25 1.64 19.91
CA GLN A 53 -9.00 2.65 20.68
C GLN A 53 -10.37 2.98 20.06
N GLN A 54 -10.50 2.86 18.73
CA GLN A 54 -11.67 3.37 17.99
C GLN A 54 -12.46 2.26 17.27
N GLY A 55 -11.95 1.04 17.29
CA GLY A 55 -12.50 -0.09 16.56
C GLY A 55 -11.97 -1.42 17.08
N LEU A 56 -11.91 -2.40 16.18
CA LEU A 56 -11.50 -3.76 16.50
C LEU A 56 -10.28 -4.15 15.69
N LEU A 57 -9.25 -4.65 16.38
CA LEU A 57 -8.07 -5.25 15.77
C LEU A 57 -7.94 -6.70 16.26
N LEU A 58 -8.05 -7.65 15.35
CA LEU A 58 -7.89 -9.08 15.63
C LEU A 58 -6.54 -9.55 15.08
N GLU A 59 -5.56 -9.69 15.96
CA GLU A 59 -4.23 -10.19 15.61
C GLU A 59 -4.11 -11.69 15.81
N HIS A 60 -3.10 -12.29 15.18
CA HIS A 60 -2.82 -13.74 15.27
C HIS A 60 -4.00 -14.62 14.83
N ARG A 61 -4.81 -14.12 13.89
CA ARG A 61 -5.89 -14.86 13.25
C ARG A 61 -5.57 -15.07 11.78
N GLU A 62 -5.42 -16.33 11.41
CA GLU A 62 -5.26 -16.71 10.02
C GLU A 62 -6.63 -16.77 9.35
N ILE A 63 -6.75 -16.17 8.17
CA ILE A 63 -7.95 -16.30 7.33
C ILE A 63 -7.80 -17.56 6.50
N LYS A 64 -8.77 -18.47 6.60
CA LYS A 64 -8.79 -19.76 5.88
C LYS A 64 -9.47 -19.63 4.53
N SER A 65 -10.55 -18.87 4.46
CA SER A 65 -11.25 -18.58 3.20
C SER A 65 -12.10 -17.31 3.31
N ILE A 66 -12.37 -16.71 2.15
CA ILE A 66 -13.32 -15.60 1.98
C ILE A 66 -14.34 -16.04 0.93
N ASP A 67 -15.61 -15.91 1.27
CA ASP A 67 -16.71 -16.41 0.45
C ASP A 67 -17.81 -15.34 0.30
N CYS A 68 -17.95 -14.83 -0.92
CA CYS A 68 -18.96 -13.84 -1.29
C CYS A 68 -20.26 -14.57 -1.67
N ARG A 69 -21.15 -14.73 -0.69
CA ARG A 69 -22.42 -15.46 -0.84
C ARG A 69 -23.49 -14.66 -1.60
N ALA A 70 -23.48 -13.34 -1.44
CA ALA A 70 -24.35 -12.40 -2.13
C ALA A 70 -23.64 -11.03 -2.26
N PRO A 71 -24.16 -10.08 -3.07
CA PRO A 71 -23.51 -8.77 -3.27
C PRO A 71 -23.18 -7.98 -1.99
N ASP A 72 -23.94 -8.20 -0.91
CA ASP A 72 -23.78 -7.56 0.39
C ASP A 72 -23.62 -8.57 1.53
N LEU A 73 -23.21 -9.80 1.23
CA LEU A 73 -22.97 -10.84 2.22
C LEU A 73 -21.67 -11.59 1.94
N VAL A 74 -20.67 -11.33 2.76
CA VAL A 74 -19.37 -11.99 2.73
C VAL A 74 -19.13 -12.71 4.06
N HIS A 75 -18.71 -13.97 3.94
CA HIS A 75 -18.28 -14.80 5.07
C HIS A 75 -16.76 -14.94 5.05
N ILE A 76 -16.12 -14.69 6.18
CA ILE A 76 -14.67 -14.88 6.38
C ILE A 76 -14.49 -16.01 7.39
N ASP A 77 -13.86 -17.09 6.97
CA ASP A 77 -13.56 -18.22 7.83
C ASP A 77 -12.21 -18.03 8.55
N LEU A 78 -12.23 -18.12 9.88
CA LEU A 78 -11.07 -18.08 10.77
C LEU A 78 -10.76 -19.48 11.36
N GLY A 79 -11.38 -20.54 10.82
CA GLY A 79 -11.28 -21.94 11.25
C GLY A 79 -12.12 -22.26 12.49
N SER A 80 -11.99 -21.46 13.55
CA SER A 80 -12.76 -21.62 14.80
C SER A 80 -13.99 -20.71 14.90
N ALA A 81 -14.12 -19.76 13.97
CA ALA A 81 -15.19 -18.79 13.92
C ALA A 81 -15.39 -18.28 12.50
N THR A 82 -16.57 -17.74 12.22
CA THR A 82 -16.88 -17.07 10.96
C THR A 82 -17.30 -15.64 11.21
N LEU A 83 -16.67 -14.70 10.51
CA LEU A 83 -17.10 -13.30 10.49
C LEU A 83 -18.06 -13.08 9.32
N ARG A 84 -19.13 -12.34 9.57
CA ARG A 84 -20.10 -11.93 8.54
C ARG A 84 -20.01 -10.42 8.35
N CYS A 85 -19.90 -9.99 7.11
CA CYS A 85 -19.79 -8.57 6.77
C CYS A 85 -20.41 -8.30 5.40
N ARG A 86 -20.68 -7.02 5.11
CA ARG A 86 -21.27 -6.59 3.84
C ARG A 86 -20.22 -6.35 2.75
N ALA A 87 -19.00 -6.05 3.16
CA ALA A 87 -17.88 -5.77 2.27
C ALA A 87 -16.58 -6.21 2.94
N VAL A 88 -15.61 -6.60 2.11
CA VAL A 88 -14.26 -6.99 2.55
C VAL A 88 -13.24 -6.27 1.69
N VAL A 89 -12.25 -5.68 2.35
CA VAL A 89 -11.05 -5.16 1.69
C VAL A 89 -9.91 -6.13 1.96
N VAL A 90 -9.34 -6.70 0.91
CA VAL A 90 -8.17 -7.58 1.01
C VAL A 90 -6.92 -6.74 0.76
N ALA A 91 -6.15 -6.51 1.82
CA ALA A 91 -4.88 -5.80 1.80
C ALA A 91 -3.79 -6.68 2.41
N ALA A 92 -3.66 -7.91 1.90
CA ALA A 92 -2.77 -8.94 2.45
C ALA A 92 -1.40 -8.98 1.75
N GLY A 93 -1.09 -7.99 0.91
CA GLY A 93 0.14 -7.93 0.13
C GLY A 93 0.25 -9.12 -0.82
N ALA A 94 1.44 -9.71 -0.89
CA ALA A 94 1.71 -10.92 -1.69
C ALA A 94 0.77 -12.11 -1.40
N TRP A 95 0.10 -12.13 -0.25
CA TRP A 95 -0.80 -13.20 0.14
C TRP A 95 -2.23 -13.04 -0.38
N SER A 96 -2.59 -11.89 -0.95
CA SER A 96 -3.95 -11.62 -1.45
C SER A 96 -4.42 -12.66 -2.47
N GLN A 97 -3.52 -13.12 -3.37
CA GLN A 97 -3.81 -14.15 -4.37
C GLN A 97 -4.20 -15.52 -3.78
N HIS A 98 -3.74 -15.83 -2.55
CA HIS A 98 -4.10 -17.09 -1.89
C HIS A 98 -5.50 -17.02 -1.29
N LEU A 99 -5.93 -15.81 -0.91
CA LEU A 99 -7.26 -15.56 -0.33
C LEU A 99 -8.32 -15.34 -1.40
N VAL A 100 -7.92 -14.80 -2.56
CA VAL A 100 -8.78 -14.53 -3.70
C VAL A 100 -8.06 -14.99 -4.98
N PRO A 101 -8.12 -16.30 -5.33
CA PRO A 101 -7.30 -16.88 -6.40
C PRO A 101 -7.71 -16.52 -7.83
N HIS A 102 -8.92 -16.00 -8.02
CA HIS A 102 -9.41 -15.55 -9.32
C HIS A 102 -9.89 -14.10 -9.22
N PRO A 103 -9.00 -13.15 -8.86
CA PRO A 103 -9.41 -11.76 -8.89
C PRO A 103 -9.72 -11.42 -10.35
N GLY A 104 -10.92 -10.92 -10.64
CA GLY A 104 -11.30 -10.49 -11.99
C GLY A 104 -10.39 -9.37 -12.56
N LEU A 105 -9.47 -8.87 -11.74
CA LEU A 105 -8.40 -7.96 -12.09
C LEU A 105 -7.07 -8.47 -11.48
N GLU A 106 -6.11 -8.85 -12.32
CA GLU A 106 -4.75 -9.18 -11.88
C GLU A 106 -3.89 -7.90 -11.79
N ALA A 107 -3.47 -7.51 -10.60
CA ALA A 107 -2.46 -6.47 -10.44
C ALA A 107 -1.06 -7.10 -10.45
N ARG A 108 -0.39 -7.10 -11.61
CA ARG A 108 1.03 -7.46 -11.71
C ARG A 108 1.87 -6.29 -11.22
N SER A 109 2.09 -6.22 -9.91
CA SER A 109 2.95 -5.19 -9.33
C SER A 109 4.42 -5.52 -9.60
N ILE A 110 5.00 -4.91 -10.62
CA ILE A 110 6.40 -4.47 -10.54
C ILE A 110 6.37 -3.30 -9.55
N PRO A 111 7.24 -3.24 -8.53
CA PRO A 111 7.26 -2.08 -7.63
C PRO A 111 7.42 -0.83 -8.50
N LEU A 112 6.43 0.08 -8.48
CA LEU A 112 6.34 1.35 -9.23
C LEU A 112 5.61 1.36 -10.60
N ALA A 113 4.40 0.82 -10.74
CA ALA A 113 3.55 1.15 -11.90
C ALA A 113 2.10 1.47 -11.52
N ARG A 114 1.55 2.53 -12.13
CA ARG A 114 0.16 2.99 -12.00
C ARG A 114 -0.70 2.21 -13.00
N VAL A 115 -1.79 1.59 -12.56
CA VAL A 115 -2.75 0.92 -13.44
C VAL A 115 -3.70 1.96 -14.03
N LEU A 116 -3.85 1.96 -15.36
CA LEU A 116 -4.88 2.72 -16.09
C LEU A 116 -5.81 1.70 -16.75
N THR A 117 -7.12 1.84 -16.54
CA THR A 117 -8.16 1.00 -17.15
C THR A 117 -9.10 1.84 -18.00
N GLU A 118 -9.71 1.24 -19.04
CA GLU A 118 -10.64 1.93 -19.95
C GLU A 118 -12.03 2.21 -19.35
N GLY A 119 -12.31 1.77 -18.12
CA GLY A 119 -13.59 1.98 -17.45
C GLY A 119 -13.46 2.37 -15.98
N ASP A 120 -14.51 2.99 -15.45
CA ASP A 120 -14.65 3.34 -14.03
C ASP A 120 -14.92 2.09 -13.17
N TRP A 121 -14.20 1.94 -12.06
CA TRP A 121 -14.36 0.86 -11.10
C TRP A 121 -14.95 1.37 -9.79
N SER A 122 -15.82 0.55 -9.17
CA SER A 122 -16.56 0.89 -7.95
C SER A 122 -15.76 0.74 -6.65
N MET A 123 -14.49 0.30 -6.70
CA MET A 123 -13.68 0.10 -5.50
C MET A 123 -12.18 0.37 -5.75
N PRO A 124 -11.51 1.19 -4.92
CA PRO A 124 -10.07 1.38 -5.02
C PRO A 124 -9.34 0.16 -4.43
N VAL A 125 -8.41 -0.42 -5.21
CA VAL A 125 -7.57 -1.55 -4.80
C VAL A 125 -6.12 -1.08 -4.72
N ILE A 126 -5.49 -1.26 -3.57
CA ILE A 126 -4.05 -1.02 -3.36
C ILE A 126 -3.47 -2.32 -2.81
N ASP A 127 -2.66 -3.01 -3.61
CA ASP A 127 -1.97 -4.24 -3.21
C ASP A 127 -0.48 -4.17 -3.56
N ALA A 128 0.38 -4.69 -2.68
CA ALA A 128 1.84 -4.65 -2.82
C ALA A 128 2.47 -5.99 -2.46
N VAL A 129 3.20 -6.59 -3.42
CA VAL A 129 4.06 -7.75 -3.19
C VAL A 129 5.43 -7.27 -2.71
N THR A 130 5.85 -7.69 -1.51
CA THR A 130 7.25 -7.56 -1.06
C THR A 130 7.98 -8.87 -1.38
N GLN A 131 9.00 -8.84 -2.24
CA GLN A 131 9.88 -9.99 -2.45
C GLN A 131 10.82 -10.14 -1.26
N SER A 132 10.88 -11.36 -0.72
CA SER A 132 11.79 -11.83 0.33
C SER A 132 13.19 -12.10 -0.20
#